data_AF-M5TDA0-F1
#
_entry.id   AF-M5TDA0-F1
#
_cell.length_a   1.000
_cell.length_b   1.000
_cell.length_c   1.000
_cell.angle_alpha   90.00
_cell.angle_beta   90.00
_cell.angle_gamma   90.00
#
_symmetry.space_group_name_H-M   'P 1'
#
loop_
_entity.id
_entity.type
_entity.pdbx_description
1 polymer ?
#
loop_
_entity_poly.entity_id
_entity_poly.type
_entity_poly.pdbx_seq_one_letter_code
_entity_poly.pdbx_strand_id
1 'polypeptide(L)'
;MNQSQPNNPLHGVTLKAMMEYLVNEYGWDELADRVPINCFAFEPSINSSLKFLRKTDWARAKVERLYLNSISFDQRHGAKQEAEEERKIDLASVWDQARKK
;
A
#
# COMPACT_ATOMS: atom_id res chain seq x y z
N MET A 1 -13.03 3.60 -29.27
CA MET A 1 -11.88 4.52 -29.05
C MET A 1 -11.72 4.75 -27.56
N ASN A 2 -10.79 4.08 -26.89
CA ASN A 2 -9.71 4.73 -26.15
C ASN A 2 -8.71 3.65 -25.71
N GLN A 3 -7.44 3.91 -26.01
CA GLN A 3 -6.32 2.97 -25.94
C GLN A 3 -6.06 2.56 -24.48
N SER A 4 -6.02 1.26 -24.21
CA SER A 4 -5.54 0.71 -22.94
C SER A 4 -4.10 1.16 -22.74
N GLN A 5 -3.89 2.10 -21.82
CA GLN A 5 -2.56 2.51 -21.36
C GLN A 5 -2.05 1.38 -20.45
N PRO A 6 -1.05 0.58 -20.84
CA PRO A 6 -0.62 -0.60 -20.07
C PRO A 6 0.18 -0.25 -18.80
N ASN A 7 0.38 1.05 -18.51
CA ASN A 7 1.32 1.55 -17.50
C ASN A 7 0.69 2.54 -16.49
N ASN A 8 -0.63 2.52 -16.30
CA ASN A 8 -1.27 3.33 -15.26
C ASN A 8 -1.74 2.44 -14.09
N PRO A 9 -1.00 2.38 -12.96
CA PRO A 9 -1.29 1.46 -11.84
C PRO A 9 -2.60 1.77 -11.11
N LEU A 10 -3.29 2.86 -11.49
CA LEU A 10 -4.56 3.30 -10.90
C LEU A 10 -5.79 3.02 -11.77
N HIS A 11 -5.64 2.40 -12.95
CA HIS A 11 -6.80 2.15 -13.81
C HIS A 11 -7.66 1.00 -13.27
N GLY A 12 -8.69 1.33 -12.48
CA GLY A 12 -9.70 0.39 -11.98
C GLY A 12 -9.62 0.06 -10.49
N VAL A 13 -8.84 0.79 -9.69
CA VAL A 13 -8.77 0.55 -8.25
C VAL A 13 -10.09 0.95 -7.58
N THR A 14 -10.78 -0.03 -7.02
CA THR A 14 -12.02 0.18 -6.29
C THR A 14 -11.73 0.67 -4.86
N LEU A 15 -12.70 1.36 -4.24
CA LEU A 15 -12.59 1.74 -2.82
C LEU A 15 -12.31 0.53 -1.91
N LYS A 16 -12.82 -0.65 -2.28
CA LYS A 16 -12.51 -1.91 -1.59
C LYS A 16 -11.03 -2.26 -1.68
N ALA A 17 -10.46 -2.24 -2.89
CA ALA A 17 -9.04 -2.53 -3.10
C ALA A 17 -8.13 -1.53 -2.38
N MET A 18 -8.48 -0.23 -2.39
CA MET A 18 -7.74 0.78 -1.62
C MET A 18 -7.75 0.46 -0.12
N MET A 19 -8.91 0.07 0.42
CA MET A 19 -9.04 -0.26 1.82
C MET A 19 -8.23 -1.52 2.19
N GLU A 20 -8.31 -2.57 1.38
CA GLU A 20 -7.53 -3.81 1.59
C GLU A 20 -6.03 -3.53 1.56
N TYR A 21 -5.55 -2.71 0.61
CA TYR A 21 -4.16 -2.28 0.53
C TYR A 21 -3.73 -1.52 1.78
N LEU A 22 -4.50 -0.51 2.20
CA LEU A 22 -4.18 0.31 3.36
C LEU A 22 -4.16 -0.49 4.66
N VAL A 23 -5.06 -1.45 4.82
CA VAL A 23 -5.09 -2.34 5.98
C VAL A 23 -3.90 -3.29 5.97
N ASN A 24 -3.49 -3.78 4.81
CA ASN A 24 -2.32 -4.63 4.69
C ASN A 24 -1.01 -3.89 5.01
N GLU A 25 -0.91 -2.63 4.58
CA GLU A 25 0.28 -1.80 4.78
C GLU A 25 0.42 -1.27 6.20
N TYR A 26 -0.66 -0.71 6.77
CA TYR A 26 -0.62 0.01 8.05
C TYR A 26 -1.29 -0.75 9.21
N GLY A 27 -2.20 -1.68 8.91
CA GLY A 27 -3.08 -2.25 9.93
C GLY A 27 -4.15 -1.27 10.41
N TRP A 28 -5.04 -1.75 11.28
CA TRP A 28 -6.22 -0.98 11.72
C TRP A 28 -5.91 0.13 12.72
N ASP A 29 -4.96 -0.11 13.63
CA ASP A 29 -4.60 0.85 14.68
C ASP A 29 -4.01 2.12 14.07
N GLU A 30 -3.05 1.99 13.15
CA GLU A 30 -2.45 3.14 12.48
C GLU A 30 -3.44 3.86 11.54
N LEU A 31 -4.38 3.12 10.94
CA LEU A 31 -5.45 3.73 10.17
C LEU A 31 -6.38 4.55 11.04
N ALA A 32 -6.68 4.12 12.27
CA ALA A 32 -7.47 4.90 13.22
C ALA A 32 -6.76 6.20 13.63
N ASP A 33 -5.43 6.19 13.75
CA ASP A 33 -4.65 7.40 14.05
C ASP A 33 -4.64 8.38 12.86
N ARG A 34 -4.42 7.87 11.64
CA ARG A 34 -4.37 8.68 10.42
C ARG A 34 -5.76 9.20 10.03
N VAL A 35 -6.78 8.37 10.18
CA VAL A 35 -8.17 8.65 9.85
C VAL A 35 -9.01 8.33 11.10
N PRO A 36 -9.20 9.31 12.01
CA PRO A 36 -9.89 9.10 13.27
C PRO A 36 -11.39 8.94 13.05
N ILE A 37 -11.79 7.72 12.69
CA ILE A 37 -13.17 7.29 12.54
C ILE A 37 -13.40 6.02 13.35
N ASN A 38 -14.57 5.95 14.00
CA ASN A 38 -14.89 4.88 14.94
C ASN A 38 -14.85 3.49 14.29
N CYS A 39 -15.13 3.36 12.99
CA CYS A 39 -15.12 2.05 12.32
C CYS A 39 -13.72 1.45 12.16
N PHE A 40 -12.64 2.20 12.39
CA PHE A 40 -11.28 1.66 12.41
C PHE A 40 -10.85 1.30 13.84
N ALA A 41 -11.34 2.03 14.85
CA ALA A 41 -11.00 1.80 16.25
C ALA A 41 -11.88 0.73 16.94
N PHE A 42 -13.13 0.55 16.50
CA PHE A 42 -14.09 -0.34 17.13
C PHE A 42 -14.67 -1.32 16.11
N GLU A 43 -14.41 -2.61 16.33
CA GLU A 43 -14.78 -3.71 15.42
C GLU A 43 -14.40 -3.46 13.95
N PRO A 44 -13.09 -3.27 13.68
CA PRO A 44 -12.62 -2.99 12.33
C PRO A 44 -12.96 -4.13 11.38
N SER A 45 -13.69 -3.80 10.31
CA SER A 45 -13.93 -4.72 9.21
C SER A 45 -13.99 -3.97 7.88
N ILE A 46 -13.58 -4.64 6.81
CA ILE A 46 -13.64 -4.07 5.46
C ILE A 46 -15.09 -3.72 5.08
N ASN A 47 -16.05 -4.60 5.37
CA ASN A 47 -17.45 -4.39 4.99
C ASN A 47 -18.12 -3.22 5.75
N SER A 48 -17.89 -3.12 7.07
CA SER A 48 -18.41 -2.01 7.88
C SER A 48 -17.79 -0.68 7.45
N SER A 49 -16.47 -0.68 7.22
CA SER A 49 -15.72 0.48 6.71
C SER A 49 -16.23 0.94 5.36
N LEU A 50 -16.41 0.04 4.38
CA LEU A 50 -16.92 0.40 3.05
C LEU A 50 -18.35 0.96 3.11
N LYS A 51 -19.22 0.39 3.96
CA LYS A 51 -20.57 0.92 4.16
C LYS A 51 -20.54 2.33 4.77
N PHE A 52 -19.62 2.58 5.69
CA PHE A 52 -19.42 3.90 6.30
C PHE A 52 -18.86 4.90 5.29
N LEU A 53 -17.77 4.55 4.62
CA LEU A 53 -17.13 5.40 3.62
C LEU A 53 -18.05 5.73 2.45
N ARG A 54 -19.03 4.88 2.10
CA ARG A 54 -20.08 5.18 1.11
C ARG A 54 -21.07 6.26 1.55
N LYS A 55 -21.28 6.42 2.85
CA LYS A 55 -22.20 7.42 3.43
C LYS A 55 -21.51 8.72 3.83
N THR A 56 -20.20 8.66 4.08
CA THR A 56 -19.44 9.77 4.65
C THR A 56 -18.32 10.18 3.70
N ASP A 57 -18.64 11.12 2.81
CA ASP A 57 -17.76 11.50 1.69
C ASP A 57 -16.43 12.11 2.14
N TRP A 58 -16.42 12.92 3.21
CA TRP A 58 -15.17 13.50 3.74
C TRP A 58 -14.18 12.41 4.21
N ALA A 59 -14.69 11.33 4.81
CA ALA A 59 -13.88 10.22 5.28
C ALA A 59 -13.33 9.42 4.09
N ARG A 60 -14.14 9.19 3.05
CA ARG A 60 -13.69 8.58 1.80
C ARG A 60 -12.55 9.38 1.17
N ALA A 61 -12.72 10.71 1.06
CA ALA A 61 -11.68 11.58 0.50
C ALA A 61 -10.37 11.51 1.30
N LYS A 62 -10.45 11.34 2.63
CA LYS A 62 -9.25 11.17 3.48
C LYS A 62 -8.55 9.84 3.22
N VAL A 63 -9.30 8.75 3.09
CA VAL A 63 -8.79 7.42 2.74
C VAL A 63 -8.15 7.41 1.36
N GLU A 64 -8.79 8.02 0.36
CA GLU A 64 -8.25 8.15 -1.00
C GLU A 64 -6.93 8.92 -1.01
N ARG A 65 -6.85 10.04 -0.28
CA ARG A 65 -5.60 10.81 -0.12
C ARG A 65 -4.51 9.99 0.55
N LEU A 66 -4.85 9.23 1.59
CA LEU A 66 -3.90 8.35 2.26
C LEU A 66 -3.37 7.27 1.31
N TYR A 67 -4.26 6.65 0.52
CA TYR A 67 -3.88 5.68 -0.50
C TYR A 67 -2.91 6.27 -1.53
N LEU A 68 -3.20 7.45 -2.07
CA LEU A 68 -2.31 8.14 -3.01
C LEU A 68 -0.93 8.46 -2.41
N ASN A 69 -0.87 8.87 -1.14
CA ASN A 69 0.40 9.09 -0.46
C ASN A 69 1.19 7.79 -0.31
N SER A 70 0.51 6.68 -0.02
CA SER A 70 1.12 5.37 0.22
C SER A 70 1.74 4.79 -1.06
N ILE A 71 1.01 4.83 -2.17
CA ILE A 71 1.54 4.36 -3.47
C ILE A 71 2.72 5.23 -3.95
N SER A 72 2.72 6.54 -3.66
CA SER A 72 3.84 7.43 -3.99
C SER A 72 5.08 7.16 -3.14
N PHE A 73 4.89 6.61 -1.94
CA PHE A 73 5.95 6.17 -1.06
C PHE A 73 6.52 4.84 -1.54
N ASP A 74 5.66 3.89 -1.90
CA ASP A 74 6.03 2.57 -2.40
C ASP A 74 6.84 2.65 -3.70
N GLN A 75 6.41 3.48 -4.67
CA GLN A 75 7.20 3.72 -5.90
C GLN A 75 8.64 4.22 -5.63
N ARG A 76 8.87 4.87 -4.49
CA ARG A 76 10.21 5.31 -4.06
C ARG A 76 10.96 4.28 -3.23
N HIS A 77 10.26 3.34 -2.59
CA HIS A 77 10.83 2.31 -1.72
C HIS A 77 11.07 0.98 -2.43
N GLY A 78 10.24 0.59 -3.40
CA GLY A 78 10.47 -0.57 -4.26
C GLY A 78 11.83 -0.50 -4.96
N ALA A 79 12.22 0.68 -5.45
CA ALA A 79 13.54 0.92 -6.02
C ALA A 79 14.71 0.76 -5.02
N LYS A 80 14.44 0.90 -3.71
CA LYS A 80 15.45 0.67 -2.66
C LYS A 80 15.49 -0.80 -2.23
N GLN A 81 14.35 -1.48 -2.17
CA GLN A 81 14.29 -2.89 -1.80
C GLN A 81 14.93 -3.78 -2.87
N GLU A 82 14.67 -3.54 -4.16
CA GLU A 82 15.34 -4.26 -5.25
C GLU A 82 16.87 -4.05 -5.24
N ALA A 83 17.32 -2.80 -5.05
CA ALA A 83 18.75 -2.48 -4.96
C ALA A 83 19.44 -3.07 -3.73
N GLU A 84 18.72 -3.23 -2.61
CA GLU A 84 19.25 -3.85 -1.38
C GLU A 84 19.26 -5.38 -1.47
N GLU A 85 18.25 -5.99 -2.11
CA GLU A 85 18.18 -7.42 -2.41
C GLU A 85 19.30 -7.82 -3.38
N GLU A 86 19.49 -7.07 -4.48
CA GLU A 86 20.59 -7.25 -5.42
C GLU A 86 21.97 -7.12 -4.75
N ARG A 87 22.15 -6.12 -3.87
CA ARG A 87 23.37 -5.97 -3.07
C ARG A 87 23.62 -7.16 -2.14
N LYS A 88 22.59 -7.72 -1.50
CA LYS A 88 22.71 -8.89 -0.62
C LYS A 88 23.07 -10.14 -1.41
N ILE A 89 22.49 -10.33 -2.60
CA ILE A 89 22.81 -11.43 -3.52
C ILE A 89 24.27 -11.32 -3.99
N ASP A 90 24.72 -10.14 -4.39
CA ASP A 90 26.10 -9.88 -4.81
C ASP A 90 27.11 -10.14 -3.68
N LEU A 91 26.84 -9.62 -2.48
CA LEU A 91 27.65 -9.89 -1.28
C LEU A 91 27.73 -11.39 -0.96
N ALA A 92 26.61 -12.12 -0.99
CA ALA A 92 26.60 -13.56 -0.74
C ALA A 92 27.45 -14.32 -1.77
N SER A 93 27.39 -13.94 -3.04
CA SER A 93 28.19 -14.52 -4.13
C SER A 93 29.70 -14.29 -3.95
N VAL A 94 30.10 -13.08 -3.53
CA VAL A 94 31.50 -12.73 -3.24
C VAL A 94 32.07 -13.60 -2.11
N TRP A 95 31.29 -13.86 -1.05
CA TRP A 95 31.70 -14.73 0.05
C TRP A 95 31.76 -16.20 -0.33
N ASP A 96 30.90 -16.67 -1.23
CA ASP A 96 30.95 -18.06 -1.75
C ASP A 96 32.16 -18.30 -2.67
N GLN A 97 32.60 -17.30 -3.43
CA GLN A 97 33.84 -17.38 -4.23
C GLN A 97 35.10 -17.46 -3.36
N ALA A 98 35.15 -16.75 -2.23
CA ALA A 98 36.31 -16.75 -1.33
C ALA A 98 36.51 -18.07 -0.58
N ARG A 99 35.44 -18.85 -0.36
CA ARG A 99 35.45 -20.11 0.39
C ARG A 99 35.88 -21.33 -0.46
N LYS A 100 36.03 -21.15 -1.78
CA LYS A 100 36.34 -22.21 -2.77
C LYS A 100 37.81 -22.24 -3.22
N LYS A 101 38.68 -21.45 -2.57
CA LYS A 101 40.12 -21.33 -2.85
C LYS A 101 40.93 -21.79 -1.64
#